data_AF-A0A2V9ZJV7-F1
#
_entry.id   AF-A0A2V9ZJV7-F1
#
_cell.length_a   1.000
_cell.length_b   1.000
_cell.length_c   1.000
_cell.angle_alpha   90.00
_cell.angle_beta   90.00
_cell.angle_gamma   90.00
#
_symmetry.space_group_name_H-M   'P 1'
#
loop_
_entity.id
_entity.type
_entity.pdbx_description
1 polymer ?
#
loop_
_entity_poly.entity_id
_entity_poly.type
_entity_poly.pdbx_seq_one_letter_code
_entity_poly.pdbx_strand_id
1 'polypeptide(L)'
;MLANSKQYVGRRAMLQRLAIRAGIAILGVVVTLTWWTLTDKNRKQNGTSSSSKMPAKILGGGGQKVIIDVETNAPARLAFMGDLPRKANGDQVTEEDTEQFTPGHRTWAVELGPKTAGTFFLESINPQVGAQLGWKITVDGKQIADESQTLDKPLQAGYAFGLQTNVSPNEEESPPDSSGSHE
;
A
#
# COMPACT_ATOMS: atom_id res chain seq x y z
N MET A 1 -54.10 -15.12 59.86
CA MET A 1 -54.88 -14.59 58.71
C MET A 1 -53.97 -14.55 57.50
N LEU A 2 -54.41 -15.24 56.44
CA LEU A 2 -54.11 -15.08 55.00
C LEU A 2 -52.66 -14.99 54.50
N ALA A 3 -52.30 -16.05 53.78
CA ALA A 3 -51.26 -16.10 52.77
C ALA A 3 -51.42 -15.01 51.69
N ASN A 4 -50.33 -14.58 51.07
CA ASN A 4 -50.38 -14.36 49.63
C ASN A 4 -49.04 -14.64 48.95
N SER A 5 -49.18 -15.35 47.83
CA SER A 5 -48.17 -15.95 46.98
C SER A 5 -47.74 -14.97 45.88
N LYS A 6 -46.50 -15.13 45.39
CA LYS A 6 -46.19 -15.34 43.97
C LYS A 6 -44.68 -15.52 43.77
N GLN A 7 -44.33 -16.66 43.20
CA GLN A 7 -43.03 -16.96 42.64
C GLN A 7 -42.95 -16.58 41.15
N TYR A 8 -41.70 -16.54 40.68
CA TYR A 8 -41.17 -16.78 39.32
C TYR A 8 -41.04 -15.63 38.30
N VAL A 9 -39.76 -15.23 38.16
CA VAL A 9 -38.91 -15.21 36.95
C VAL A 9 -39.34 -14.34 35.77
N GLY A 10 -38.51 -13.33 35.50
CA GLY A 10 -38.44 -12.63 34.22
C GLY A 10 -37.04 -12.04 34.02
N ARG A 11 -36.22 -12.73 33.23
CA ARG A 11 -34.91 -12.32 32.68
C ARG A 11 -34.87 -10.83 32.29
N ARG A 12 -33.79 -10.12 32.63
CA ARG A 12 -32.92 -9.30 31.72
C ARG A 12 -32.24 -8.15 32.45
N ALA A 13 -31.04 -7.83 31.94
CA ALA A 13 -30.17 -6.70 32.26
C ALA A 13 -29.47 -6.82 33.63
N MET A 14 -28.16 -6.81 33.77
CA MET A 14 -27.13 -6.22 32.91
C MET A 14 -25.81 -6.90 33.32
N LEU A 15 -25.48 -8.04 32.70
CA LEU A 15 -24.13 -8.58 32.78
C LEU A 15 -23.21 -7.56 32.10
N GLN A 16 -22.26 -7.11 32.90
CA GLN A 16 -21.35 -6.01 32.65
C GLN A 16 -20.53 -6.29 31.39
N ARG A 17 -20.78 -5.48 30.35
CA ARG A 17 -19.83 -4.95 29.37
C ARG A 17 -18.57 -5.81 29.16
N LEU A 18 -18.73 -6.96 28.51
CA LEU A 18 -17.63 -7.72 27.94
C LEU A 18 -17.90 -7.90 26.45
N ALA A 19 -16.97 -7.40 25.63
CA ALA A 19 -16.93 -7.46 24.16
C ALA A 19 -18.14 -6.77 23.48
N ILE A 20 -17.94 -5.82 22.57
CA ILE A 20 -17.38 -6.03 21.24
C ILE A 20 -16.96 -4.64 20.77
N ARG A 21 -15.65 -4.34 20.75
CA ARG A 21 -15.14 -3.41 19.73
C ARG A 21 -14.98 -4.25 18.48
N ALA A 22 -16.05 -4.36 17.71
CA ALA A 22 -15.96 -4.74 16.31
C ALA A 22 -15.23 -3.60 15.63
N GLY A 23 -13.90 -3.61 15.74
CA GLY A 23 -13.05 -2.86 14.83
C GLY A 23 -13.36 -3.40 13.45
N ILE A 24 -13.95 -2.56 12.62
CA ILE A 24 -14.05 -2.81 11.19
C ILE A 24 -12.60 -2.80 10.69
N ALA A 25 -11.96 -3.97 10.69
CA ALA A 25 -10.81 -4.21 9.85
C ALA A 25 -11.36 -4.16 8.43
N ILE A 26 -11.15 -3.04 7.74
CA ILE A 26 -11.36 -2.98 6.31
C ILE A 26 -10.32 -3.94 5.73
N LEU A 27 -10.77 -5.16 5.42
CA LEU A 27 -10.02 -6.10 4.58
C LEU A 27 -9.71 -5.34 3.29
N GLY A 28 -8.45 -5.00 3.08
CA GLY A 28 -7.94 -4.49 1.81
C GLY A 28 -8.05 -5.59 0.75
N VAL A 29 -9.27 -5.81 0.25
CA VAL A 29 -9.52 -6.67 -0.90
C VAL A 29 -9.01 -5.93 -2.12
N VAL A 30 -7.87 -6.36 -2.64
CA VAL A 30 -7.40 -5.94 -3.96
C VAL A 30 -7.81 -7.02 -4.96
N VAL A 31 -8.81 -6.71 -5.80
CA VAL A 31 -9.19 -7.56 -6.95
C VAL A 31 -8.20 -7.27 -8.09
N THR A 32 -7.01 -7.88 -8.05
CA THR A 32 -5.98 -7.70 -9.08
C THR A 32 -5.88 -8.87 -10.06
N LEU A 33 -6.37 -10.07 -9.73
CA LEU A 33 -6.06 -11.26 -10.53
C LEU A 33 -6.63 -11.21 -11.97
N THR A 34 -7.71 -10.47 -12.23
CA THR A 34 -8.21 -10.32 -13.60
C THR A 34 -7.41 -9.29 -14.42
N TRP A 35 -6.82 -8.27 -13.79
CA TRP A 35 -6.09 -7.21 -14.52
C TRP A 35 -4.73 -7.73 -15.03
N TRP A 36 -3.97 -8.43 -14.18
CA TRP A 36 -2.64 -8.94 -14.54
C TRP A 36 -2.66 -10.00 -15.66
N THR A 37 -3.71 -10.82 -15.74
CA THR A 37 -3.82 -11.85 -16.79
C THR A 37 -4.12 -11.26 -18.18
N LEU A 38 -4.71 -10.05 -18.22
CA LEU A 38 -5.08 -9.35 -19.46
C LEU A 38 -4.02 -8.35 -19.93
N THR A 39 -3.23 -7.77 -19.02
CA THR A 39 -2.16 -6.82 -19.37
C THR A 39 -0.94 -7.49 -20.02
N ASP A 40 -0.68 -8.77 -19.75
CA ASP A 40 0.41 -9.53 -20.40
C ASP A 40 0.17 -9.75 -21.90
N LYS A 41 -1.09 -9.80 -22.36
CA LYS A 41 -1.42 -10.12 -23.75
C LYS A 41 -1.56 -8.91 -24.68
N ASN A 42 -1.68 -7.69 -24.14
CA ASN A 42 -2.02 -6.49 -24.92
C ASN A 42 -1.02 -5.33 -24.81
N ARG A 43 0.10 -5.48 -24.09
CA ARG A 43 1.13 -4.41 -24.04
C ARG A 43 1.93 -4.39 -25.35
N LYS A 44 1.45 -3.62 -26.33
CA LYS A 44 2.32 -3.05 -27.37
C LYS A 44 3.38 -2.21 -26.65
N GLN A 45 4.62 -2.65 -26.81
CA GLN A 45 5.83 -2.05 -26.26
C GLN A 45 5.88 -0.56 -26.58
N ASN A 46 5.66 0.28 -25.57
CA ASN A 46 6.29 1.59 -25.44
C ASN A 46 6.72 1.70 -23.98
N GLY A 47 7.94 1.24 -23.68
CA GLY A 47 8.70 1.64 -22.49
C GLY A 47 8.50 0.90 -21.17
N THR A 48 7.95 -0.32 -21.11
CA THR A 48 7.87 -1.06 -19.83
C THR A 48 9.18 -1.81 -19.56
N SER A 49 10.07 -1.22 -18.78
CA SER A 49 11.27 -1.87 -18.25
C SER A 49 10.89 -2.79 -17.08
N SER A 50 10.54 -4.05 -17.37
CA SER A 50 10.42 -5.06 -16.30
C SER A 50 11.82 -5.45 -15.82
N SER A 51 12.29 -4.79 -14.75
CA SER A 51 13.58 -5.12 -14.13
C SER A 51 13.45 -6.34 -13.21
N SER A 52 14.49 -7.16 -13.12
CA SER A 52 14.55 -8.29 -12.16
C SER A 52 14.76 -7.83 -10.70
N LYS A 53 15.08 -6.56 -10.50
CA LYS A 53 15.32 -5.88 -9.22
C LYS A 53 14.74 -4.48 -9.25
N MET A 54 14.30 -3.98 -8.10
CA MET A 54 13.84 -2.60 -7.96
C MET A 54 15.03 -1.67 -8.26
N PRO A 55 14.92 -0.79 -9.27
CA PRO A 55 16.00 0.12 -9.59
C PRO A 55 16.17 1.17 -8.49
N ALA A 56 17.40 1.64 -8.30
CA ALA A 56 17.68 2.74 -7.37
C ALA A 56 17.10 4.09 -7.86
N LYS A 57 16.71 4.18 -9.13
CA LYS A 57 16.16 5.38 -9.77
C LYS A 57 14.97 5.00 -10.64
N ILE A 58 13.83 5.63 -10.42
CA ILE A 58 12.60 5.44 -11.19
C ILE A 58 12.24 6.75 -11.88
N LEU A 59 11.76 6.70 -13.13
CA LEU A 59 11.39 7.85 -13.94
C LEU A 59 12.50 8.91 -14.04
N GLY A 60 13.75 8.46 -14.13
CA GLY A 60 14.93 9.34 -14.25
C GLY A 60 15.47 9.92 -12.93
N GLY A 61 14.93 9.51 -11.78
CA GLY A 61 15.46 9.65 -10.41
C GLY A 61 16.39 10.84 -10.08
N GLY A 62 15.86 11.76 -9.28
CA GLY A 62 16.54 12.96 -8.77
C GLY A 62 15.62 13.93 -8.02
N GLY A 63 14.40 13.49 -7.70
CA GLY A 63 13.40 14.19 -6.89
C GLY A 63 13.33 13.58 -5.49
N GLN A 64 12.16 13.01 -5.15
CA GLN A 64 11.89 12.42 -3.83
C GLN A 64 12.77 11.19 -3.57
N LYS A 65 13.33 11.11 -2.36
CA LYS A 65 14.02 9.91 -1.86
C LYS A 65 13.07 9.05 -1.05
N VAL A 66 12.91 7.81 -1.46
CA VAL A 66 12.03 6.84 -0.81
C VAL A 66 12.88 5.74 -0.17
N ILE A 67 12.68 5.50 1.12
CA ILE A 67 13.21 4.33 1.82
C ILE A 67 12.05 3.41 2.14
N ILE A 68 12.19 2.15 1.75
CA ILE A 68 11.18 1.10 1.91
C ILE A 68 11.84 0.00 2.73
N ASP A 69 11.44 -0.16 3.98
CA ASP A 69 11.82 -1.27 4.84
C ASP A 69 10.67 -2.28 4.84
N VAL A 70 10.97 -3.54 4.55
CA VAL A 70 9.98 -4.63 4.49
C VAL A 70 10.45 -5.78 5.35
N GLU A 71 9.50 -6.38 6.06
CA GLU A 71 9.66 -7.64 6.77
C GLU A 71 8.54 -8.60 6.37
N THR A 72 8.89 -9.83 5.99
CA THR A 72 7.91 -10.86 5.66
C THR A 72 8.42 -12.25 6.03
N ASN A 73 7.50 -13.15 6.38
CA ASN A 73 7.81 -14.57 6.59
C ASN A 73 7.48 -15.46 5.38
N ALA A 74 7.01 -14.87 4.27
CA ALA A 74 6.62 -15.57 3.05
C ALA A 74 7.32 -14.95 1.81
N PRO A 75 7.47 -15.68 0.70
CA PRO A 75 7.91 -15.08 -0.55
C PRO A 75 6.99 -13.91 -0.92
N ALA A 76 7.56 -12.82 -1.42
CA ALA A 76 6.84 -11.60 -1.67
C ALA A 76 7.35 -10.86 -2.92
N ARG A 77 6.56 -9.89 -3.36
CA ARG A 77 6.80 -9.03 -4.51
C ARG A 77 6.56 -7.58 -4.10
N LEU A 78 7.58 -6.75 -4.28
CA LEU A 78 7.46 -5.30 -4.19
C LEU A 78 7.28 -4.76 -5.61
N ALA A 79 6.30 -3.89 -5.81
CA ALA A 79 6.09 -3.20 -7.07
C ALA A 79 5.87 -1.71 -6.85
N PHE A 80 6.27 -0.91 -7.84
CA PHE A 80 5.93 0.51 -7.93
C PHE A 80 5.28 0.75 -9.29
N MET A 81 4.18 1.47 -9.28
CA MET A 81 3.57 1.99 -10.50
C MET A 81 3.42 3.50 -10.33
N GLY A 82 4.04 4.27 -11.22
CA GLY A 82 4.02 5.72 -11.10
C GLY A 82 4.03 6.42 -12.44
N ASP A 83 3.81 7.73 -12.38
CA ASP A 83 3.75 8.59 -13.54
C ASP A 83 4.29 9.98 -13.26
N LEU A 84 4.76 10.62 -14.32
CA LEU A 84 5.09 12.05 -14.33
C LEU A 84 3.89 12.87 -14.77
N PRO A 85 3.80 14.16 -14.36
CA PRO A 85 2.77 15.06 -14.84
C PRO A 85 2.70 15.08 -16.36
N ARG A 86 1.48 15.10 -16.90
CA ARG A 86 1.24 15.15 -18.34
C ARG A 86 1.92 16.39 -18.94
N LYS A 87 2.67 16.19 -20.03
CA LYS A 87 3.31 17.27 -20.79
C LYS A 87 2.26 18.08 -21.56
N ALA A 88 2.64 19.28 -21.99
CA ALA A 88 1.75 20.18 -22.74
C ALA A 88 1.23 19.58 -24.06
N ASN A 89 1.96 18.62 -24.64
CA ASN A 89 1.56 17.90 -25.86
C ASN A 89 0.55 16.76 -25.59
N GLY A 90 0.16 16.52 -24.33
CA GLY A 90 -0.77 15.47 -23.93
C GLY A 90 -0.11 14.15 -23.51
N ASP A 91 1.19 13.98 -23.72
CA ASP A 91 1.90 12.75 -23.37
C ASP A 91 2.10 12.63 -21.85
N GLN A 92 1.92 11.42 -21.32
CA GLN A 92 2.21 11.07 -19.94
C GLN A 92 3.23 9.94 -19.91
N VAL A 93 4.28 10.12 -19.11
CA VAL A 93 5.30 9.08 -18.93
C VAL A 93 4.89 8.27 -17.71
N THR A 94 4.75 6.97 -17.89
CA THR A 94 4.43 6.02 -16.83
C THR A 94 5.51 4.94 -16.76
N GLU A 95 5.77 4.43 -15.56
CA GLU A 95 6.73 3.35 -15.32
C GLU A 95 6.18 2.36 -14.29
N GLU A 96 6.54 1.09 -14.47
CA GLU A 96 6.16 0.02 -13.59
C GLU A 96 7.40 -0.84 -13.31
N ASP A 97 7.80 -0.88 -12.04
CA ASP A 97 8.94 -1.65 -11.56
C ASP A 97 8.48 -2.71 -10.58
N THR A 98 9.16 -3.85 -10.59
CA THR A 98 8.79 -5.00 -9.74
C THR A 98 10.03 -5.78 -9.32
N GLU A 99 10.07 -6.23 -8.07
CA GLU A 99 11.07 -7.17 -7.56
C GLU A 99 10.39 -8.26 -6.74
N GLN A 100 10.69 -9.53 -7.04
CA GLN A 100 10.34 -10.65 -6.18
C GLN A 100 11.49 -10.99 -5.25
N PHE A 101 11.18 -11.39 -4.01
CA PHE A 101 12.18 -11.71 -3.01
C PHE A 101 11.72 -12.81 -2.04
N THR A 102 12.71 -13.47 -1.45
CA THR A 102 12.53 -14.52 -0.44
C THR A 102 12.14 -13.94 0.93
N PRO A 103 11.55 -14.74 1.84
CA PRO A 103 11.27 -14.32 3.21
C PRO A 103 12.45 -13.66 3.92
N GLY A 104 12.16 -12.74 4.82
CA GLY A 104 13.12 -12.02 5.65
C GLY A 104 12.90 -10.50 5.63
N HIS A 105 13.87 -9.78 6.18
CA HIS A 105 13.93 -8.32 6.17
C HIS A 105 14.70 -7.82 4.94
N ARG A 106 14.18 -6.80 4.25
CA ARG A 106 14.84 -6.11 3.13
C ARG A 106 14.58 -4.62 3.16
N THR A 107 15.56 -3.86 2.67
CA THR A 107 15.47 -2.42 2.53
C THR A 107 15.81 -2.00 1.12
N TRP A 108 15.03 -1.08 0.56
CA TRP A 108 15.34 -0.39 -0.68
C TRP A 108 15.47 1.10 -0.45
N ALA A 109 16.40 1.71 -1.17
CA ALA A 109 16.53 3.15 -1.31
C ALA A 109 16.32 3.50 -2.79
N VAL A 110 15.28 4.27 -3.08
CA VAL A 110 14.86 4.61 -4.45
C VAL A 110 14.74 6.12 -4.57
N GLU A 111 15.25 6.68 -5.66
CA GLU A 111 15.02 8.07 -6.04
C GLU A 111 13.94 8.12 -7.12
N LEU A 112 12.83 8.80 -6.85
CA LEU A 112 11.79 9.04 -7.85
C LEU A 112 12.15 10.26 -8.70
N GLY A 113 11.59 10.33 -9.90
CA GLY A 113 11.63 11.53 -10.72
C GLY A 113 10.97 12.73 -10.01
N PRO A 114 11.30 13.97 -10.40
CA PRO A 114 10.59 15.14 -9.88
C PRO A 114 9.10 15.07 -10.20
N LYS A 115 8.28 15.42 -9.22
CA LYS A 115 6.80 15.45 -9.34
C LYS A 115 6.16 14.10 -9.66
N THR A 116 6.86 12.99 -9.43
CA THR A 116 6.29 11.65 -9.58
C THR A 116 5.14 11.44 -8.60
N ALA A 117 4.00 10.97 -9.12
CA ALA A 117 2.94 10.36 -8.34
C ALA A 117 3.01 8.84 -8.55
N GLY A 118 2.56 8.05 -7.58
CA GLY A 118 2.48 6.61 -7.77
C GLY A 118 1.98 5.84 -6.57
N THR A 119 2.01 4.52 -6.71
CA THR A 119 1.59 3.58 -5.69
C THR A 119 2.65 2.49 -5.55
N PHE A 120 3.08 2.25 -4.31
CA PHE A 120 3.82 1.05 -3.94
C PHE A 120 2.85 -0.06 -3.58
N PHE A 121 3.19 -1.28 -3.99
CA PHE A 121 2.47 -2.50 -3.65
C PHE A 121 3.44 -3.51 -3.07
N LEU A 122 3.08 -4.13 -1.95
CA LEU A 122 3.78 -5.27 -1.38
C LEU A 122 2.81 -6.45 -1.33
N GLU A 123 3.06 -7.49 -2.11
CA GLU A 123 2.18 -8.65 -2.21
C GLU A 123 2.92 -9.94 -1.84
N SER A 124 2.26 -10.84 -1.11
CA SER A 124 2.82 -12.18 -0.88
C SER A 124 2.52 -13.10 -2.06
N ILE A 125 3.51 -13.89 -2.47
CA ILE A 125 3.41 -14.84 -3.58
C ILE A 125 2.91 -16.18 -3.03
N ASN A 126 1.76 -16.64 -3.52
CA ASN A 126 1.10 -17.89 -3.08
C ASN A 126 0.95 -18.00 -1.55
N PRO A 127 0.36 -16.99 -0.88
CA PRO A 127 0.35 -16.92 0.56
C PRO A 127 -0.46 -18.05 1.18
N GLN A 128 0.05 -18.55 2.31
CA GLN A 128 -0.64 -19.51 3.16
C GLN A 128 -1.15 -18.82 4.42
N VAL A 129 -2.10 -19.45 5.12
CA VAL A 129 -2.54 -18.96 6.43
C VAL A 129 -1.32 -18.83 7.36
N GLY A 130 -1.18 -17.67 8.01
CA GLY A 130 -0.03 -17.30 8.82
C GLY A 130 1.07 -16.53 8.06
N ALA A 131 0.91 -16.30 6.75
CA ALA A 131 1.78 -15.39 6.00
C ALA A 131 1.68 -13.96 6.58
N GLN A 132 2.82 -13.30 6.75
CA GLN A 132 2.95 -11.98 7.32
C GLN A 132 3.65 -11.05 6.32
N LEU A 133 3.11 -9.86 6.18
CA LEU A 133 3.70 -8.75 5.44
C LEU A 133 3.76 -7.55 6.36
N GLY A 134 4.91 -6.91 6.46
CA GLY A 134 5.09 -5.66 7.17
C GLY A 134 5.99 -4.74 6.36
N TRP A 135 5.69 -3.45 6.39
CA TRP A 135 6.55 -2.46 5.78
C TRP A 135 6.52 -1.13 6.51
N LYS A 136 7.57 -0.36 6.31
CA LYS A 136 7.67 1.05 6.67
C LYS A 136 8.22 1.79 5.47
N ILE A 137 7.53 2.86 5.08
CA ILE A 137 7.92 3.68 3.94
C ILE A 137 8.10 5.11 4.39
N THR A 138 9.26 5.68 4.07
CA THR A 138 9.57 7.09 4.28
C THR A 138 9.87 7.76 2.95
N VAL A 139 9.40 8.99 2.77
CA VAL A 139 9.67 9.85 1.63
C VAL A 139 10.29 11.13 2.16
N ASP A 140 11.50 11.47 1.69
CA ASP A 140 12.30 12.60 2.15
C ASP A 140 12.40 12.68 3.68
N GLY A 141 12.54 11.51 4.32
CA GLY A 141 12.63 11.37 5.78
C GLY A 141 11.29 11.41 6.53
N LYS A 142 10.19 11.72 5.85
CA LYS A 142 8.83 11.67 6.43
C LYS A 142 8.21 10.29 6.22
N GLN A 143 7.81 9.64 7.30
CA GLN A 143 7.06 8.39 7.22
C GLN A 143 5.68 8.61 6.58
N ILE A 144 5.37 7.84 5.54
CA ILE A 144 4.08 7.85 4.85
C ILE A 144 3.29 6.54 5.03
N ALA A 145 3.96 5.45 5.41
CA ALA A 145 3.33 4.18 5.74
C ALA A 145 4.14 3.45 6.81
N ASP A 146 3.44 2.72 7.66
CA ASP A 146 3.96 1.77 8.65
C ASP A 146 2.82 0.82 8.98
N GLU A 147 2.80 -0.32 8.28
CA GLU A 147 1.68 -1.24 8.26
C GLU A 147 2.19 -2.67 8.33
N SER A 148 1.42 -3.53 9.00
CA SER A 148 1.67 -4.96 9.05
C SER A 148 0.34 -5.71 9.04
N GLN A 149 0.31 -6.85 8.34
CA GLN A 149 -0.85 -7.73 8.23
C GLN A 149 -0.42 -9.20 8.29
N THR A 150 -1.30 -10.03 8.85
CA THR A 150 -1.20 -11.49 8.84
C THR A 150 -2.40 -12.08 8.10
N LEU A 151 -2.17 -13.09 7.26
CA LEU A 151 -3.24 -13.80 6.59
C LEU A 151 -3.89 -14.83 7.54
N ASP A 152 -5.01 -14.47 8.15
CA ASP A 152 -5.66 -15.33 9.15
C ASP A 152 -6.52 -16.47 8.56
N LYS A 153 -6.92 -16.33 7.29
CA LYS A 153 -7.80 -17.29 6.60
C LYS A 153 -7.31 -17.52 5.18
N PRO A 154 -7.58 -18.69 4.58
CA PRO A 154 -7.21 -18.95 3.19
C PRO A 154 -7.81 -17.88 2.27
N LEU A 155 -7.02 -17.43 1.29
CA LEU A 155 -7.52 -16.51 0.27
C LEU A 155 -8.60 -17.20 -0.57
N GLN A 156 -9.64 -16.44 -0.89
CA GLN A 156 -10.60 -16.85 -1.92
C GLN A 156 -9.92 -16.83 -3.29
N ALA A 157 -10.35 -17.71 -4.20
CA ALA A 157 -9.88 -17.69 -5.57
C ALA A 157 -10.14 -16.31 -6.20
N GLY A 158 -9.12 -15.72 -6.84
CA GLY A 158 -9.22 -14.38 -7.44
C GLY A 158 -8.75 -13.22 -6.56
N TYR A 159 -8.37 -13.48 -5.31
CA TYR A 159 -7.88 -12.47 -4.37
C TYR A 159 -6.36 -12.53 -4.16
N ALA A 160 -5.77 -11.39 -3.82
CA ALA A 160 -4.38 -11.25 -3.42
C ALA A 160 -4.27 -10.84 -1.95
N PHE A 161 -3.13 -11.13 -1.32
CA PHE A 161 -2.78 -10.65 0.03
C PHE A 161 -1.61 -9.68 -0.08
N GLY A 162 -1.85 -8.42 0.27
CA GLY A 162 -0.85 -7.37 0.12
C GLY A 162 -1.18 -6.05 0.82
N LEU A 163 -0.18 -5.18 0.86
CA LEU A 163 -0.24 -3.80 1.34
C LEU A 163 -0.09 -2.85 0.15
N GLN A 164 -0.66 -1.66 0.26
CA GLN A 164 -0.51 -0.61 -0.75
C GLN A 164 -0.41 0.77 -0.10
N THR A 165 0.42 1.65 -0.65
CA THR A 165 0.46 3.06 -0.24
C THR A 165 0.76 3.96 -1.41
N ASN A 166 0.23 5.18 -1.35
CA ASN A 166 0.42 6.18 -2.40
C ASN A 166 1.56 7.12 -2.06
N VAL A 167 2.30 7.53 -3.08
CA VAL A 167 3.24 8.64 -3.04
C VAL A 167 2.64 9.78 -3.85
N SER A 168 2.51 10.93 -3.19
CA SER A 168 2.12 12.17 -3.84
C SER A 168 3.36 12.91 -4.34
N PRO A 169 3.25 13.67 -5.44
CA PRO A 169 4.29 14.61 -5.86
C PRO A 169 4.67 15.56 -4.71
N ASN A 170 5.95 15.88 -4.56
CA ASN A 170 6.35 17.00 -3.70
C ASN A 170 5.71 18.28 -4.25
N GLU A 171 4.94 18.97 -3.42
CA GLU A 171 4.58 20.36 -3.68
C GLU A 171 5.88 21.16 -3.60
N GLU A 172 6.33 21.73 -4.72
CA GLU A 172 7.38 22.74 -4.68
C GLU A 172 6.88 23.87 -3.79
N GLU A 173 7.57 24.12 -2.68
CA GLU A 173 7.37 25.33 -1.88
C GLU A 173 7.57 26.51 -2.84
N SER A 174 6.48 27.20 -3.16
CA SER A 174 6.53 28.40 -4.01
C SER A 174 7.60 29.34 -3.46
N PRO A 175 8.54 29.85 -4.27
CA PRO A 175 9.49 30.84 -3.78
C PRO A 175 8.70 32.02 -3.20
N PRO A 176 9.14 32.61 -2.07
CA PRO A 176 8.46 33.77 -1.50
C PRO A 176 8.38 34.85 -2.57
N ASP A 177 7.17 35.36 -2.82
CA ASP A 177 6.94 36.48 -3.74
C ASP A 177 7.92 37.60 -3.40
N SER A 178 8.95 37.75 -4.23
CA SER A 178 9.80 38.93 -4.23
C SER A 178 8.96 40.09 -4.74
N SER A 179 8.15 40.67 -3.86
CA SER A 179 7.61 42.02 -4.01
C SER A 179 8.78 42.99 -4.00
N GLY A 180 9.44 43.09 -5.16
CA GLY A 180 10.36 44.16 -5.49
C GLY A 180 9.53 45.42 -5.70
N SER A 181 9.44 46.23 -4.65
CA SER A 181 9.07 47.64 -4.72
C SER A 181 9.98 48.31 -5.75
N HIS A 182 9.42 48.72 -6.89
CA HIS A 182 10.05 49.73 -7.72
C HIS A 182 9.73 51.09 -7.11
N GLU A 183 10.78 51.79 -6.65
CA GLU A 183 10.80 53.24 -6.39
C GLU A 183 10.58 54.04 -7.68
#